data_AF-D3YMB3-F1
#
_entry.id   AF-D3YMB3-F1
#
_cell.length_a   1.000
_cell.length_b   1.000
_cell.length_c   1.000
_cell.angle_alpha   90.00
_cell.angle_beta   90.00
_cell.angle_gamma   90.00
#
_symmetry.space_group_name_H-M   'P 1'
#
loop_
_entity.id
_entity.type
_entity.pdbx_description
1 polymer ?
#
loop_
_entity_poly.entity_id
_entity_poly.type
_entity_poly.pdbx_seq_one_letter_code
_entity_poly.pdbx_strand_id
1 'polypeptide(L)'
;RFAMCSTSKVMAAAAVLKKSESEPNLLNQRVEIKKSDLVNYNPIAEKHVNGTMSLAELSAAALQYSDNVAMNKLIAHVGGPASVTAFARQLGDETFRLDRTE
;
A
#
# COMPACT_ATOMS: atom_id res chain seq x y z
N ARG A 1 19.22 13.46 -1.28
CA ARG A 1 18.06 12.62 -1.69
C ARG A 1 18.57 11.21 -1.90
N PHE A 2 17.77 10.19 -1.60
CA PHE A 2 18.12 8.77 -1.73
C PHE A 2 16.94 7.98 -2.29
N ALA A 3 17.20 6.83 -2.90
CA ALA A 3 16.14 5.91 -3.31
C ALA A 3 15.46 5.33 -2.06
N MET A 4 14.14 5.47 -1.97
CA MET A 4 13.38 5.01 -0.80
C MET A 4 13.29 3.49 -0.74
N CYS A 5 13.22 2.84 -1.90
CA CYS A 5 12.89 1.43 -2.01
C CYS A 5 11.64 1.13 -1.16
N SER A 6 11.66 0.04 -0.40
CA SER A 6 10.52 -0.39 0.41
C SER A 6 10.26 0.45 1.67
N THR A 7 11.12 1.42 2.01
CA THR A 7 10.79 2.35 3.13
C THR A 7 9.56 3.22 2.81
N SER A 8 9.24 3.41 1.52
CA SER A 8 8.03 4.10 1.06
C SER A 8 6.72 3.40 1.45
N LYS A 9 6.76 2.10 1.76
CA LYS A 9 5.59 1.31 2.19
C LYS A 9 4.95 1.87 3.48
N VAL A 10 5.76 2.48 4.35
CA VAL A 10 5.27 3.17 5.56
C VAL A 10 4.29 4.29 5.21
N MET A 11 4.63 5.14 4.23
CA MET A 11 3.79 6.27 3.84
C MET A 11 2.47 5.81 3.21
N ALA A 12 2.51 4.76 2.39
CA ALA A 12 1.30 4.20 1.78
C ALA A 12 0.36 3.56 2.81
N ALA A 13 0.89 2.75 3.74
CA ALA A 13 0.10 2.17 4.81
C ALA A 13 -0.47 3.24 5.77
N ALA A 14 0.32 4.28 6.07
CA ALA A 14 -0.14 5.40 6.87
C ALA A 14 -1.27 6.19 6.19
N ALA A 15 -1.23 6.38 4.86
CA ALA A 15 -2.31 7.02 4.12
C ALA A 15 -3.62 6.22 4.22
N VAL A 16 -3.55 4.89 4.13
CA VAL A 16 -4.70 3.99 4.33
C VAL A 16 -5.24 4.09 5.75
N LEU A 17 -4.35 4.06 6.75
CA LEU A 17 -4.76 4.19 8.16
C LEU A 17 -5.40 5.54 8.44
N LYS A 18 -4.84 6.64 7.91
CA LYS A 18 -5.43 7.98 8.05
C LYS A 18 -6.85 8.04 7.50
N LYS A 19 -7.08 7.47 6.32
CA LYS A 19 -8.42 7.41 5.70
C LYS A 19 -9.42 6.60 6.55
N SER A 20 -8.95 5.57 7.23
CA SER A 20 -9.80 4.76 8.13
C SER A 20 -10.33 5.52 9.34
N GLU A 21 -9.71 6.65 9.73
CA GLU A 21 -10.22 7.50 10.82
C GLU A 21 -11.60 8.09 10.50
N SER A 22 -11.87 8.38 9.21
CA SER A 22 -13.16 8.86 8.72
C SER A 22 -14.05 7.76 8.14
N GLU A 23 -13.49 6.58 7.87
CA GLU A 23 -14.18 5.44 7.25
C GLU A 23 -14.01 4.18 8.10
N PRO A 24 -14.85 3.97 9.13
CA PRO A 24 -14.64 2.94 10.17
C PRO A 24 -14.50 1.50 9.65
N ASN A 25 -15.08 1.19 8.49
CA ASN A 25 -15.03 -0.15 7.89
C ASN A 25 -13.94 -0.32 6.83
N LEU A 26 -13.15 0.72 6.54
CA LEU A 26 -12.18 0.70 5.45
C LEU A 26 -11.16 -0.42 5.61
N LEU A 27 -10.61 -0.62 6.81
CA LEU A 27 -9.61 -1.66 7.05
C LEU A 27 -10.13 -3.08 6.80
N ASN A 28 -11.44 -3.30 6.92
CA ASN A 28 -12.10 -4.58 6.66
C ASN A 28 -12.47 -4.78 5.17
N GLN A 29 -12.36 -3.73 4.34
CA GLN A 29 -12.66 -3.83 2.92
C GLN A 29 -11.76 -4.88 2.25
N ARG A 30 -12.40 -5.82 1.54
CA ARG A 30 -11.73 -6.91 0.83
C ARG A 30 -11.29 -6.46 -0.56
N VAL A 31 -10.05 -6.79 -0.90
CA VAL A 31 -9.41 -6.51 -2.18
C VAL A 31 -9.04 -7.84 -2.82
N GLU A 32 -9.46 -8.03 -4.07
CA GLU A 32 -9.16 -9.22 -4.86
C GLU A 32 -7.66 -9.29 -5.18
N ILE A 33 -7.10 -10.49 -5.05
CA ILE A 33 -5.72 -10.80 -5.44
C ILE A 33 -5.77 -11.73 -6.66
N LYS A 34 -5.43 -11.19 -7.83
CA LYS A 34 -5.39 -11.89 -9.11
C LYS A 34 -3.99 -12.39 -9.38
N LYS A 35 -3.89 -13.46 -10.17
CA LYS A 35 -2.60 -13.94 -10.68
C LYS A 35 -1.85 -12.87 -11.49
N SER A 36 -2.57 -11.97 -12.15
CA SER A 36 -2.00 -10.83 -12.90
C SER A 36 -1.46 -9.71 -12.01
N ASP A 37 -1.77 -9.70 -10.72
CA ASP A 37 -1.24 -8.70 -9.80
C ASP A 37 0.16 -9.05 -9.32
N LEU A 38 0.59 -10.31 -9.47
CA LEU A 38 1.86 -10.78 -8.94
C LEU A 38 3.02 -10.07 -9.63
N VAL A 39 3.86 -9.48 -8.80
CA VAL A 39 5.14 -8.86 -9.16
C VAL A 39 6.26 -9.54 -8.39
N ASN A 40 7.51 -9.13 -8.60
CA ASN A 40 8.63 -9.68 -7.85
C ASN A 40 8.42 -9.51 -6.34
N TYR A 41 8.68 -10.55 -5.55
CA TYR A 41 8.67 -10.55 -4.08
C TYR A 41 7.32 -10.20 -3.41
N ASN A 42 6.52 -11.23 -3.16
CA ASN A 42 5.14 -11.15 -2.70
C ASN A 42 4.75 -12.35 -1.78
N PRO A 43 5.53 -12.60 -0.71
CA PRO A 43 5.49 -13.83 0.09
C PRO A 43 4.20 -14.04 0.89
N ILE A 44 3.35 -13.01 1.00
CA ILE A 44 2.04 -13.12 1.64
C ILE A 44 0.98 -13.16 0.55
N ALA A 45 0.92 -12.17 -0.34
CA ALA A 45 -0.16 -12.04 -1.31
C ALA A 45 -0.25 -13.22 -2.29
N GLU A 46 0.88 -13.86 -2.64
CA GLU A 46 0.87 -15.03 -3.52
C GLU A 46 0.02 -16.20 -3.00
N LYS A 47 -0.13 -16.31 -1.66
CA LYS A 47 -0.93 -17.36 -1.00
C LYS A 47 -2.43 -17.11 -1.09
N HIS A 48 -2.84 -15.92 -1.52
CA HIS A 48 -4.23 -15.48 -1.58
C HIS A 48 -4.74 -15.27 -3.02
N VAL A 49 -4.00 -15.74 -4.04
CA VAL A 49 -4.40 -15.65 -5.45
C VAL A 49 -5.77 -16.31 -5.68
N ASN A 50 -6.62 -15.65 -6.48
CA ASN A 50 -8.03 -15.98 -6.71
C ASN A 50 -8.91 -15.86 -5.44
N GLY A 51 -8.38 -15.27 -4.39
CA GLY A 51 -9.09 -14.91 -3.17
C GLY A 51 -9.04 -13.41 -2.92
N THR A 52 -9.15 -13.04 -1.64
CA THR A 52 -9.10 -11.64 -1.22
C THR A 52 -8.21 -11.49 0.02
N MET A 53 -7.72 -10.27 0.21
CA MET A 53 -7.14 -9.80 1.46
C MET A 53 -7.83 -8.51 1.89
N SER A 54 -7.94 -8.25 3.19
CA SER A 54 -8.40 -6.96 3.71
C SER A 54 -7.32 -5.88 3.57
N LEU A 55 -7.70 -4.60 3.61
CA LEU A 55 -6.72 -3.51 3.64
C LEU A 55 -5.83 -3.56 4.88
N ALA A 56 -6.32 -4.07 6.02
CA ALA A 56 -5.50 -4.36 7.18
C ALA A 56 -4.45 -5.45 6.91
N GLU A 57 -4.86 -6.58 6.31
CA GLU A 57 -3.96 -7.68 5.95
C GLU A 57 -2.90 -7.23 4.93
N LEU A 58 -3.29 -6.43 3.93
CA LEU A 58 -2.36 -5.85 2.94
C LEU A 58 -1.38 -4.87 3.60
N SER A 59 -1.85 -4.02 4.51
CA SER A 59 -0.98 -3.10 5.26
C SER A 59 0.04 -3.87 6.10
N ALA A 60 -0.39 -4.93 6.78
CA ALA A 60 0.51 -5.81 7.53
C ALA A 60 1.53 -6.51 6.62
N ALA A 61 1.09 -7.07 5.49
CA ALA A 61 1.96 -7.73 4.52
C ALA A 61 3.04 -6.79 3.95
N ALA A 62 2.65 -5.57 3.57
CA ALA A 62 3.58 -4.56 3.06
C ALA A 62 4.62 -4.15 4.12
N LEU A 63 4.21 -3.94 5.38
CA LEU A 63 5.10 -3.46 6.42
C LEU A 63 6.01 -4.55 7.01
N GLN A 64 5.46 -5.74 7.27
CA GLN A 64 6.16 -6.80 8.00
C GLN A 64 6.99 -7.70 7.08
N TYR A 65 6.57 -7.82 5.82
CA TYR A 65 7.19 -8.72 4.85
C TYR A 65 7.64 -8.01 3.57
N SER A 66 7.52 -6.68 3.50
CA SER A 66 7.87 -5.91 2.30
C SER A 66 7.20 -6.44 1.02
N ASP A 67 5.99 -6.98 1.15
CA ASP A 67 5.25 -7.58 0.04
C ASP A 67 4.88 -6.52 -1.02
N ASN A 68 5.33 -6.73 -2.25
CA ASN A 68 5.19 -5.74 -3.33
C ASN A 68 3.78 -5.71 -3.94
N VAL A 69 3.08 -6.85 -3.97
CA VAL A 69 1.67 -6.88 -4.41
C VAL A 69 0.83 -6.12 -3.39
N ALA A 70 1.09 -6.33 -2.10
CA ALA A 70 0.41 -5.61 -1.04
C ALA A 70 0.62 -4.09 -1.17
N MET A 71 1.85 -3.63 -1.36
CA MET A 71 2.13 -2.22 -1.63
C MET A 71 1.36 -1.68 -2.84
N ASN A 72 1.38 -2.39 -3.97
CA ASN A 72 0.67 -1.97 -5.17
C ASN A 72 -0.85 -1.88 -4.96
N LYS A 73 -1.45 -2.80 -4.20
CA LYS A 73 -2.87 -2.73 -3.83
C LYS A 73 -3.18 -1.54 -2.93
N LEU A 74 -2.32 -1.22 -1.95
CA LEU A 74 -2.49 -0.04 -1.09
C LEU A 74 -2.37 1.26 -1.88
N ILE A 75 -1.35 1.38 -2.74
CA ILE A 75 -1.16 2.51 -3.66
C ILE A 75 -2.41 2.70 -4.52
N ALA A 76 -2.92 1.64 -5.14
CA ALA A 76 -4.12 1.70 -5.97
C ALA A 76 -5.35 2.15 -5.16
N HIS A 77 -5.53 1.64 -3.94
CA HIS A 77 -6.65 2.02 -3.07
C HIS A 77 -6.64 3.51 -2.71
N VAL A 78 -5.48 4.12 -2.47
CA VAL A 78 -5.37 5.55 -2.14
C VAL A 78 -5.37 6.45 -3.38
N GLY A 79 -5.47 5.90 -4.59
CA GLY A 79 -5.55 6.68 -5.84
C GLY A 79 -4.23 6.87 -6.59
N GLY A 80 -3.21 6.06 -6.29
CA GLY A 80 -1.95 6.03 -7.02
C GLY A 80 -0.77 6.70 -6.30
N PRO A 81 0.45 6.64 -6.88
CA PRO A 81 1.67 7.17 -6.27
C PRO A 81 1.59 8.67 -5.93
N ALA A 82 0.91 9.45 -6.77
CA ALA A 82 0.70 10.87 -6.55
C ALA A 82 -0.11 11.14 -5.27
N SER A 83 -1.10 10.31 -4.95
CA SER A 83 -1.87 10.44 -3.69
C SER A 83 -1.03 10.13 -2.45
N VAL A 84 -0.11 9.16 -2.52
CA VAL A 84 0.84 8.89 -1.42
C VAL A 84 1.75 10.11 -1.22
N THR A 85 2.19 10.73 -2.31
CA THR A 85 2.98 11.97 -2.25
C THR A 85 2.16 13.13 -1.68
N ALA A 86 0.90 13.27 -2.09
CA ALA A 86 0.00 14.30 -1.57
C ALA A 86 -0.25 14.11 -0.07
N PHE A 87 -0.41 12.87 0.40
CA PHE A 87 -0.51 12.55 1.82
C PHE A 87 0.75 12.99 2.59
N ALA A 88 1.96 12.70 2.07
CA ALA A 88 3.19 13.19 2.69
C ALA A 88 3.22 14.72 2.80
N ARG A 89 2.73 15.44 1.78
CA ARG A 89 2.61 16.91 1.82
C ARG A 89 1.63 17.40 2.89
N GLN A 90 0.52 16.69 3.12
CA GLN A 90 -0.42 17.03 4.20
C GLN A 90 0.22 16.90 5.59
N LEU A 91 1.25 16.07 5.74
CA LEU A 91 2.03 15.93 6.97
C LEU A 91 3.17 16.96 7.08
N GLY A 92 3.31 17.87 6.12
CA GLY A 92 4.39 18.86 6.07
C GLY A 92 5.71 18.34 5.49
N ASP A 93 5.75 17.11 4.96
CA ASP A 93 6.94 16.60 4.26
C ASP A 93 6.95 17.13 2.82
N GLU A 94 7.84 18.09 2.54
CA GLU A 94 8.02 18.68 1.20
C GLU A 94 9.01 17.91 0.30
N THR A 95 9.65 16.86 0.82
CA THR A 95 10.75 16.18 0.14
C THR A 95 10.35 14.82 -0.44
N PHE A 96 9.51 14.06 0.28
CA PHE A 96 9.02 12.75 -0.15
C PHE A 96 8.36 12.84 -1.53
N ARG A 97 8.63 11.85 -2.40
CA ARG A 97 7.89 11.67 -3.66
C ARG A 97 7.89 10.21 -4.05
N LEU A 98 6.72 9.69 -4.39
CA LEU A 98 6.54 8.36 -4.94
C LEU A 98 5.97 8.51 -6.35
N ASP A 99 6.71 8.02 -7.33
CA ASP A 99 6.42 8.25 -8.75
C ASP A 99 6.00 6.97 -9.49
N ARG A 100 6.18 5.79 -8.87
CA ARG A 100 5.93 4.47 -9.47
C ARG A 100 5.37 3.49 -8.45
N THR A 101 4.71 2.45 -8.95
CA THR A 101 4.43 1.21 -8.21
C THR A 101 5.68 0.32 -8.17
N GLU A 102 5.65 -0.72 -7.33
CA GLU A 102 6.64 -1.81 -7.33
C GLU A 102 6.59 -2.63 -8.63
#